data_AF-A0A931G3T1-F1
#
_entry.id   AF-A0A931G3T1-F1
#
_cell.length_a   1.000
_cell.length_b   1.000
_cell.length_c   1.000
_cell.angle_alpha   90.00
_cell.angle_beta   90.00
_cell.angle_gamma   90.00
#
_symmetry.space_group_name_H-M   'P 1'
#
loop_
_entity.id
_entity.type
_entity.pdbx_description
1 polymer ?
#
loop_
_entity_poly.entity_id
_entity_poly.type
_entity_poly.pdbx_seq_one_letter_code
_entity_poly.pdbx_strand_id
1 'polypeptide(L)'
;MSPATRPALVTWQRKRRTVNVTIYSDADGIFVAWSDHRFTPAPAEHTGWTGPWHHVTIPGSFPGYWSEDVVEAMNRIAAHPDVTVKWLTAWEEGAPEQLAPVIGLDGAGWEMIQGVEDDDPANGNWWKLAKIRDYVARNRPDKLVWMDDDINFDPASLAWLKSLDIPVLVICPKTAHGLTRDHMAEIEAFIGKQ
;
A
#
# COMPACT_ATOMS: atom_id res chain seq x y z
N MET A 1 -40.00 48.60 -31.49
CA MET A 1 -38.82 47.69 -31.53
C MET A 1 -38.38 47.45 -30.10
N SER A 2 -38.65 46.27 -29.54
CA SER A 2 -38.02 45.79 -28.31
C SER A 2 -37.26 44.50 -28.63
N PRO A 3 -36.00 44.35 -28.19
CA PRO A 3 -35.26 43.12 -28.44
C PRO A 3 -35.67 42.06 -27.41
N ALA A 4 -35.95 40.84 -27.90
CA ALA A 4 -36.22 39.70 -27.06
C ALA A 4 -34.92 39.20 -26.42
N THR A 5 -34.86 39.20 -25.09
CA THR A 5 -33.76 38.64 -24.30
C THR A 5 -33.80 37.12 -24.37
N ARG A 6 -32.76 36.47 -24.91
CA ARG A 6 -32.59 35.01 -24.85
C ARG A 6 -32.11 34.61 -23.44
N PRO A 7 -32.66 33.54 -22.83
CA PRO A 7 -32.15 33.06 -21.56
C PRO A 7 -30.80 32.36 -21.76
N ALA A 8 -29.84 32.68 -20.88
CA ALA A 8 -28.54 32.03 -20.85
C ALA A 8 -28.70 30.56 -20.40
N LEU A 9 -28.12 29.63 -21.16
CA LEU A 9 -27.98 28.24 -20.73
C LEU A 9 -27.03 28.19 -19.53
N VAL A 10 -27.56 27.80 -18.38
CA VAL A 10 -26.74 27.40 -17.23
C VAL A 10 -26.28 25.97 -17.48
N THR A 11 -25.03 25.82 -17.93
CA THR A 11 -24.38 24.51 -18.01
C THR A 11 -23.93 24.09 -16.62
N TRP A 12 -24.64 23.12 -16.04
CA TRP A 12 -24.21 22.42 -14.83
C TRP A 12 -23.04 21.50 -15.18
N GLN A 13 -21.81 21.95 -14.95
CA GLN A 13 -20.67 21.03 -14.87
C GLN A 13 -20.82 20.22 -13.58
N ARG A 14 -21.20 18.94 -13.71
CA ARG A 14 -21.05 17.99 -12.60
C ARG A 14 -19.56 17.92 -12.27
N LYS A 15 -19.14 18.51 -11.14
CA LYS A 15 -17.84 18.18 -10.54
C LYS A 15 -17.81 16.66 -10.37
N ARG A 16 -16.90 15.97 -11.07
CA ARG A 16 -16.62 14.57 -10.76
C ARG A 16 -16.22 14.53 -9.30
N ARG A 17 -16.89 13.66 -8.52
CA ARG A 17 -16.43 13.32 -7.17
C ARG A 17 -15.05 12.66 -7.38
N THR A 18 -14.01 13.24 -6.82
CA THR A 18 -12.70 12.60 -6.74
C THR A 18 -12.88 11.29 -5.96
N VAL A 19 -12.42 10.19 -6.56
CA VAL A 19 -12.44 8.87 -5.92
C VAL A 19 -11.20 8.82 -5.04
N ASN A 20 -11.32 8.47 -3.75
CA ASN A 20 -10.14 8.24 -2.90
C ASN A 20 -9.84 6.74 -2.80
N VAL A 21 -8.66 6.36 -3.27
CA VAL A 21 -8.06 5.03 -3.04
C VAL A 21 -7.10 5.12 -1.86
N THR A 22 -7.39 4.42 -0.77
CA THR A 22 -6.44 4.31 0.34
C THR A 22 -5.69 2.98 0.26
N ILE A 23 -4.37 3.06 0.27
CA ILE A 23 -3.45 1.92 0.30
C ILE A 23 -2.88 1.81 1.72
N TYR A 24 -3.02 0.64 2.33
CA TYR A 24 -2.42 0.30 3.62
C TYR A 24 -1.26 -0.66 3.36
N SER A 25 -0.05 -0.29 3.78
CA SER A 25 1.16 -1.01 3.41
C SER A 25 1.93 -1.48 4.64
N ASP A 26 2.27 -2.77 4.64
CA ASP A 26 3.42 -3.24 5.40
C ASP A 26 4.74 -2.82 4.72
N ALA A 27 5.86 -3.14 5.36
CA ALA A 27 7.22 -2.84 4.92
C ALA A 27 8.01 -4.11 4.55
N ASP A 28 8.23 -4.99 5.53
CA ASP A 28 8.85 -6.29 5.29
C ASP A 28 7.91 -7.17 4.46
N GLY A 29 8.47 -8.01 3.60
CA GLY A 29 7.69 -8.80 2.64
C GLY A 29 7.03 -8.00 1.52
N ILE A 30 7.02 -6.67 1.59
CA ILE A 30 6.46 -5.74 0.61
C ILE A 30 7.58 -5.00 -0.15
N PHE A 31 8.26 -4.07 0.52
CA PHE A 31 9.37 -3.31 -0.04
C PHE A 31 10.72 -3.99 0.20
N VAL A 32 10.81 -4.71 1.33
CA VAL A 32 11.98 -5.50 1.69
C VAL A 32 11.64 -6.98 1.52
N ALA A 33 12.20 -7.59 0.49
CA ALA A 33 12.14 -9.03 0.30
C ALA A 33 13.00 -9.70 1.39
N TRP A 34 12.33 -10.39 2.31
CA TRP A 34 13.01 -11.03 3.44
C TRP A 34 13.80 -12.25 2.98
N SER A 35 15.10 -12.26 3.21
CA SER A 35 15.91 -13.45 2.92
C SER A 35 17.16 -13.48 3.78
N ASP A 36 17.67 -14.68 4.04
CA ASP A 36 19.05 -14.80 4.52
C ASP A 36 20.01 -14.52 3.35
N HIS A 37 20.28 -13.22 3.13
CA HIS A 37 21.12 -12.69 2.06
C HIS A 37 22.55 -13.24 2.03
N ARG A 38 22.98 -13.94 3.10
CA ARG A 38 24.28 -14.60 3.15
C ARG A 38 24.31 -15.87 2.29
N PHE A 39 23.14 -16.45 2.02
CA PHE A 39 22.99 -17.72 1.30
C PHE A 39 22.01 -17.65 0.14
N THR A 40 21.15 -16.62 0.10
CA THR A 40 20.10 -16.46 -0.91
C THR A 40 20.36 -15.18 -1.70
N PRO A 41 20.47 -15.26 -3.05
CA PRO A 41 20.56 -14.06 -3.88
C PRO A 41 19.25 -13.27 -3.89
N ALA A 42 19.29 -12.04 -4.39
CA ALA A 42 18.09 -11.24 -4.62
C ALA A 42 17.06 -12.00 -5.48
N PRO A 43 15.74 -11.87 -5.21
CA PRO A 43 14.69 -12.66 -5.85
C PRO A 43 14.28 -12.15 -7.26
N ALA A 44 15.22 -11.56 -8.02
CA ALA A 44 14.95 -10.91 -9.29
C ALA A 44 14.22 -11.83 -10.30
N GLU A 45 14.64 -13.09 -10.38
CA GLU A 45 14.06 -14.09 -11.30
C GLU A 45 12.57 -14.40 -11.04
N HIS A 46 12.06 -14.08 -9.86
CA HIS A 46 10.69 -14.39 -9.45
C HIS A 46 9.74 -13.19 -9.42
N THR A 47 10.26 -12.00 -9.65
CA THR A 47 9.49 -10.75 -9.43
C THR A 47 9.19 -10.01 -10.71
N GLY A 48 9.89 -10.33 -11.80
CA GLY A 48 9.76 -9.62 -13.08
C GLY A 48 10.44 -8.25 -13.09
N TRP A 49 11.16 -7.90 -12.02
CA TRP A 49 12.03 -6.72 -11.94
C TRP A 49 13.42 -7.04 -12.44
N THR A 50 14.00 -6.13 -13.20
CA THR A 50 15.31 -6.32 -13.84
C THR A 50 16.33 -5.27 -13.41
N GLY A 51 15.88 -4.22 -12.72
CA GLY A 51 16.73 -3.19 -12.16
C GLY A 51 17.58 -3.68 -10.97
N PRO A 52 18.40 -2.78 -10.41
CA PRO A 52 19.29 -3.09 -9.30
C PRO A 52 18.56 -3.54 -8.04
N TRP A 53 19.17 -4.49 -7.34
CA TRP A 53 18.76 -4.94 -6.01
C TRP A 53 19.87 -4.66 -5.00
N HIS A 54 19.48 -4.20 -3.82
CA HIS A 54 20.39 -3.77 -2.77
C HIS A 54 20.08 -4.47 -1.46
N HIS A 55 21.10 -4.70 -0.64
CA HIS A 55 20.89 -5.22 0.71
C HIS A 55 20.29 -4.11 1.57
N VAL A 56 19.36 -4.48 2.46
CA VAL A 56 18.97 -3.59 3.55
C VAL A 56 20.10 -3.55 4.58
N THR A 57 20.59 -2.35 4.89
CA THR A 57 21.72 -2.14 5.80
C THR A 57 21.33 -1.42 7.09
N ILE A 58 20.03 -1.34 7.39
CA ILE A 58 19.51 -0.66 8.58
C ILE A 58 19.84 -1.52 9.81
N PRO A 59 20.59 -1.00 10.80
CA PRO A 59 20.92 -1.77 11.99
C PRO A 59 19.66 -2.26 12.72
N GLY A 60 19.62 -3.54 13.05
CA GLY A 60 18.47 -4.15 13.75
C GLY A 60 17.30 -4.54 12.83
N SER A 61 17.32 -4.16 11.55
CA SER A 61 16.37 -4.68 10.56
C SER A 61 16.62 -6.15 10.25
N PHE A 62 15.59 -6.85 9.78
CA PHE A 62 15.77 -8.17 9.23
C PHE A 62 16.63 -8.13 7.95
N PRO A 63 17.48 -9.14 7.73
CA PRO A 63 18.22 -9.25 6.49
C PRO A 63 17.27 -9.37 5.30
N GLY A 64 17.57 -8.64 4.23
CA GLY A 64 16.75 -8.68 3.03
C GLY A 64 17.31 -7.85 1.89
N TYR A 65 16.57 -7.85 0.79
CA TYR A 65 16.86 -7.06 -0.39
C TYR A 65 15.71 -6.11 -0.70
N TRP A 66 16.02 -4.96 -1.29
CA TRP A 66 15.04 -4.09 -1.92
C TRP A 66 15.44 -3.81 -3.37
N SER A 67 14.45 -3.48 -4.20
CA SER A 67 14.61 -3.22 -5.64
C SER A 67 14.33 -1.76 -5.94
N GLU A 68 15.19 -1.11 -6.72
CA GLU A 68 14.94 0.25 -7.21
C GLU A 68 13.64 0.31 -8.03
N ASP A 69 13.39 -0.70 -8.87
CA ASP A 69 12.19 -0.74 -9.70
C ASP A 69 10.89 -0.77 -8.85
N VAL A 70 10.91 -1.49 -7.73
CA VAL A 70 9.77 -1.57 -6.80
C VAL A 70 9.51 -0.21 -6.16
N VAL A 71 10.58 0.43 -5.65
CA VAL A 71 10.49 1.74 -5.01
C VAL A 71 10.00 2.80 -6.00
N GLU A 72 10.57 2.83 -7.21
CA GLU A 72 10.14 3.76 -8.25
C GLU A 72 8.68 3.54 -8.66
N ALA A 73 8.24 2.29 -8.80
CA ALA A 73 6.85 1.98 -9.11
C ALA A 73 5.90 2.44 -8.00
N MET A 74 6.26 2.19 -6.74
CA MET A 74 5.44 2.62 -5.61
C MET A 74 5.40 4.15 -5.48
N ASN A 75 6.53 4.85 -5.68
CA ASN A 75 6.56 6.32 -5.67
C ASN A 75 5.64 6.90 -6.77
N ARG A 76 5.61 6.30 -7.97
CA ARG A 76 4.65 6.70 -9.04
C ARG A 76 3.20 6.49 -8.63
N ILE A 77 2.88 5.35 -8.01
CA ILE A 77 1.53 5.05 -7.52
C ILE A 77 1.12 6.05 -6.42
N ALA A 78 2.00 6.30 -5.45
CA ALA A 78 1.76 7.22 -4.34
C ALA A 78 1.60 8.67 -4.79
N ALA A 79 2.23 9.07 -5.89
CA ALA A 79 2.09 10.40 -6.49
C ALA A 79 0.74 10.61 -7.22
N HIS A 80 -0.08 9.56 -7.39
CA HIS A 80 -1.37 9.70 -8.03
C HIS A 80 -2.33 10.54 -7.16
N PRO A 81 -3.03 11.55 -7.70
CA PRO A 81 -3.80 12.52 -6.90
C PRO A 81 -4.99 11.91 -6.13
N ASP A 82 -5.49 10.78 -6.61
CA ASP A 82 -6.58 10.03 -5.98
C ASP A 82 -6.09 8.96 -4.98
N VAL A 83 -4.76 8.79 -4.82
CA VAL A 83 -4.17 7.79 -3.94
C VAL A 83 -3.71 8.42 -2.64
N THR A 84 -3.99 7.75 -1.53
CA THR A 84 -3.39 8.04 -0.23
C THR A 84 -2.76 6.75 0.29
N VAL A 85 -1.47 6.78 0.59
CA VAL A 85 -0.76 5.63 1.16
C VAL A 85 -0.57 5.83 2.66
N LYS A 86 -0.66 4.74 3.41
CA LYS A 86 -0.51 4.68 4.86
C LYS A 86 0.40 3.53 5.23
N TRP A 87 1.20 3.76 6.25
CA TRP A 87 1.97 2.71 6.91
C TRP A 87 1.08 1.93 7.86
N LEU A 88 1.14 0.61 7.75
CA LEU A 88 0.50 -0.35 8.64
C LEU A 88 1.49 -1.50 8.85
N THR A 89 2.54 -1.21 9.61
CA THR A 89 3.73 -2.06 9.70
C THR A 89 4.26 -2.11 11.14
N ALA A 90 4.87 -3.22 11.51
CA ALA A 90 5.53 -3.37 12.82
C ALA A 90 6.79 -2.49 12.97
N TRP A 91 7.26 -1.87 11.89
CA TRP A 91 8.32 -0.87 11.95
C TRP A 91 7.89 0.41 12.67
N GLU A 92 6.59 0.68 12.77
CA GLU A 92 6.03 1.94 13.28
C GLU A 92 6.84 3.16 12.78
N GLU A 93 7.28 4.07 13.65
CA GLU A 93 8.02 5.27 13.26
C GLU A 93 9.31 4.96 12.48
N GLY A 94 9.89 3.77 12.65
CA GLY A 94 11.05 3.32 11.90
C GLY A 94 10.82 3.26 10.39
N ALA A 95 9.59 3.03 9.91
CA ALA A 95 9.32 3.00 8.48
C ALA A 95 9.52 4.37 7.80
N PRO A 96 8.86 5.46 8.23
CA PRO A 96 9.07 6.79 7.64
C PRO A 96 10.43 7.40 8.03
N GLU A 97 10.95 7.14 9.23
CA GLU A 97 12.17 7.79 9.72
C GLU A 97 13.47 7.11 9.27
N GLN A 98 13.43 5.80 9.03
CA GLN A 98 14.64 5.02 8.73
C GLN A 98 14.54 4.27 7.40
N LEU A 99 13.49 3.46 7.21
CA LEU A 99 13.38 2.61 6.02
C LEU A 99 13.22 3.44 4.74
N ALA A 100 12.21 4.30 4.70
CA ALA A 100 11.88 5.06 3.50
C ALA A 100 13.05 5.91 3.00
N PRO A 101 13.78 6.69 3.83
CA PRO A 101 14.96 7.43 3.40
C PRO A 101 16.10 6.55 2.87
N VAL A 102 16.30 5.35 3.44
CA VAL A 102 17.40 4.46 3.06
C VAL A 102 17.18 3.81 1.70
N ILE A 103 15.93 3.41 1.40
CA ILE A 103 15.60 2.76 0.13
C ILE A 103 15.15 3.75 -0.96
N GLY A 104 15.03 5.04 -0.63
CA GLY A 104 14.58 6.08 -1.57
C GLY A 104 13.06 6.09 -1.81
N LEU A 105 12.27 5.55 -0.88
CA LEU A 105 10.82 5.59 -0.96
C LEU A 105 10.30 6.95 -0.45
N ASP A 106 9.37 7.56 -1.18
CA ASP A 106 8.72 8.83 -0.81
C ASP A 106 7.65 8.64 0.29
N GLY A 107 7.93 7.73 1.24
CA GLY A 107 7.03 7.30 2.30
C GLY A 107 7.16 8.05 3.61
N ALA A 108 8.10 9.00 3.73
CA ALA A 108 8.31 9.77 4.95
C ALA A 108 7.07 10.59 5.39
N GLY A 109 6.22 10.99 4.41
CA GLY A 109 5.00 11.75 4.67
C GLY A 109 3.73 10.90 4.78
N TRP A 110 3.82 9.57 4.64
CA TRP A 110 2.64 8.71 4.75
C TRP A 110 2.21 8.59 6.21
N GLU A 111 0.91 8.63 6.45
CA GLU A 111 0.38 8.52 7.81
C GLU A 111 0.68 7.13 8.39
N MET A 112 1.17 7.12 9.64
CA MET A 112 1.44 5.90 10.40
C MET A 112 0.19 5.45 11.17
N ILE A 113 -0.20 4.19 10.99
CA ILE A 113 -1.20 3.54 11.83
C ILE A 113 -0.47 2.66 12.85
N GLN A 114 -0.37 3.16 14.08
CA GLN A 114 0.28 2.47 15.20
C GLN A 114 -0.64 1.43 15.84
N GLY A 115 -0.05 0.45 16.50
CA GLY A 115 -0.81 -0.57 17.20
C GLY A 115 -0.09 -1.86 17.53
N VAL A 116 1.23 -1.95 17.32
CA VAL A 116 1.96 -3.21 17.54
C VAL A 116 1.85 -3.69 18.99
N GLU A 117 1.71 -2.77 19.95
CA GLU A 117 1.52 -3.10 21.37
C GLU A 117 0.21 -3.83 21.67
N ASP A 118 -0.78 -3.73 20.78
CA ASP A 118 -2.09 -4.39 20.90
C ASP A 118 -2.12 -5.80 20.27
N ASP A 119 -0.98 -6.29 19.75
CA ASP A 119 -0.93 -7.58 19.06
C ASP A 119 -1.07 -8.75 20.02
N ASP A 120 -2.00 -9.65 19.71
CA ASP A 120 -2.23 -10.86 20.48
C ASP A 120 -2.56 -12.05 19.55
N PRO A 121 -1.56 -12.54 18.80
CA PRO A 121 -1.74 -13.63 17.85
C PRO A 121 -2.21 -14.92 18.52
N ALA A 122 -1.85 -15.15 19.79
CA ALA A 122 -2.24 -16.33 20.55
C ALA A 122 -3.77 -16.43 20.73
N ASN A 123 -4.46 -15.29 20.76
CA ASN A 123 -5.92 -15.21 20.85
C ASN A 123 -6.58 -14.86 19.50
N GLY A 124 -5.84 -14.98 18.39
CA GLY A 124 -6.34 -14.68 17.04
C GLY A 124 -6.62 -13.19 16.81
N ASN A 125 -5.97 -12.31 17.58
CA ASN A 125 -6.08 -10.87 17.43
C ASN A 125 -4.81 -10.33 16.79
N TRP A 126 -4.83 -10.25 15.46
CA TRP A 126 -3.79 -9.56 14.72
C TRP A 126 -4.04 -8.05 14.76
N TRP A 127 -3.11 -7.30 15.33
CA TRP A 127 -3.30 -5.86 15.57
C TRP A 127 -3.64 -5.08 14.28
N LYS A 128 -3.01 -5.43 13.15
CA LYS A 128 -3.20 -4.73 11.88
C LYS A 128 -4.66 -4.78 11.43
N LEU A 129 -5.32 -5.94 11.56
CA LEU A 129 -6.74 -6.09 11.24
C LEU A 129 -7.62 -5.18 12.11
N ALA A 130 -7.36 -5.14 13.42
CA ALA A 130 -8.14 -4.28 14.32
C ALA A 130 -8.00 -2.80 13.91
N LYS A 131 -6.77 -2.34 13.66
CA LYS A 131 -6.50 -0.94 13.32
C LYS A 131 -7.04 -0.53 11.95
N ILE A 132 -6.84 -1.34 10.91
CA ILE A 132 -7.36 -1.03 9.57
C ILE A 132 -8.89 -1.00 9.57
N ARG A 133 -9.56 -1.91 10.30
CA ARG A 133 -11.02 -1.92 10.44
C ARG A 133 -11.53 -0.62 11.05
N ASP A 134 -10.93 -0.19 12.15
CA ASP A 134 -11.30 1.06 12.82
C ASP A 134 -11.01 2.27 11.94
N TYR A 135 -9.92 2.23 11.18
CA TYR A 135 -9.54 3.30 10.27
C TYR A 135 -10.54 3.44 9.11
N VAL A 136 -10.90 2.33 8.47
CA VAL A 136 -11.85 2.27 7.36
C VAL A 136 -13.24 2.71 7.81
N ALA A 137 -13.69 2.31 8.99
CA ALA A 137 -14.98 2.73 9.55
C ALA A 137 -15.06 4.26 9.77
N ARG A 138 -13.95 4.88 10.20
CA ARG A 138 -13.85 6.32 10.47
C ARG A 138 -13.71 7.15 9.19
N ASN A 139 -12.86 6.70 8.26
CA ASN A 139 -12.45 7.52 7.11
C ASN A 139 -13.21 7.20 5.82
N ARG A 140 -13.81 6.01 5.71
CA ARG A 140 -14.69 5.59 4.60
C ARG A 140 -14.09 5.85 3.21
N PRO A 141 -12.95 5.21 2.86
CA PRO A 141 -12.36 5.35 1.54
C PRO A 141 -13.33 4.83 0.45
N ASP A 142 -13.20 5.34 -0.78
CA ASP A 142 -14.00 4.86 -1.90
C ASP A 142 -13.51 3.51 -2.42
N LYS A 143 -12.19 3.26 -2.32
CA LYS A 143 -11.55 1.98 -2.63
C LYS A 143 -10.44 1.69 -1.63
N LEU A 144 -10.19 0.42 -1.36
CA LEU A 144 -9.15 -0.02 -0.43
C LEU A 144 -8.16 -0.95 -1.13
N VAL A 145 -6.86 -0.72 -0.90
CA VAL A 145 -5.80 -1.70 -1.17
C VAL A 145 -5.12 -2.05 0.14
N TRP A 146 -4.93 -3.32 0.45
CA TRP A 146 -4.09 -3.75 1.57
C TRP A 146 -2.94 -4.62 1.03
N MET A 147 -1.72 -4.14 1.26
CA MET A 147 -0.48 -4.81 0.87
C MET A 147 0.22 -5.30 2.13
N ASP A 148 0.20 -6.61 2.35
CA ASP A 148 0.83 -7.27 3.49
C ASP A 148 0.95 -8.77 3.16
N ASP A 149 2.14 -9.34 3.33
CA ASP A 149 2.47 -10.71 2.95
C ASP A 149 1.87 -11.77 3.89
N ASP A 150 1.31 -11.34 5.03
CA ASP A 150 0.70 -12.24 6.01
C ASP A 150 -0.84 -12.34 5.93
N ILE A 151 -1.51 -11.47 5.15
CA ILE A 151 -2.99 -11.39 5.10
C ILE A 151 -3.66 -12.75 4.85
N ASN A 152 -3.09 -13.55 3.95
CA ASN A 152 -3.65 -14.85 3.58
C ASN A 152 -3.58 -15.89 4.70
N PHE A 153 -2.77 -15.67 5.73
CA PHE A 153 -2.68 -16.52 6.92
C PHE A 153 -3.66 -16.11 8.02
N ASP A 154 -4.37 -14.99 7.88
CA ASP A 154 -5.40 -14.55 8.80
C ASP A 154 -6.82 -14.66 8.21
N PRO A 155 -7.58 -15.74 8.52
CA PRO A 155 -8.95 -15.92 8.06
C PRO A 155 -9.89 -14.78 8.46
N ALA A 156 -9.64 -14.12 9.60
CA ALA A 156 -10.48 -13.02 10.07
C ALA A 156 -10.37 -11.81 9.14
N SER A 157 -9.16 -11.48 8.67
CA SER A 157 -8.92 -10.44 7.67
C SER A 157 -9.64 -10.75 6.37
N LEU A 158 -9.50 -11.98 5.85
CA LEU A 158 -10.15 -12.38 4.60
C LEU A 158 -11.69 -12.31 4.71
N ALA A 159 -12.25 -12.69 5.85
CA ALA A 159 -13.70 -12.60 6.09
C ALA A 159 -14.17 -11.14 6.17
N TRP A 160 -13.42 -10.28 6.88
CA TRP A 160 -13.73 -8.87 7.00
C TRP A 160 -13.65 -8.14 5.65
N LEU A 161 -12.59 -8.37 4.87
CA LEU A 161 -12.41 -7.74 3.55
C LEU A 161 -13.56 -8.07 2.59
N LYS A 162 -14.04 -9.32 2.62
CA LYS A 162 -15.22 -9.75 1.82
C LYS A 162 -16.54 -9.11 2.26
N SER A 163 -16.62 -8.60 3.49
CA SER A 163 -17.83 -7.97 4.04
C SER A 163 -17.96 -6.49 3.71
N LEU A 164 -16.90 -5.86 3.18
CA LEU A 164 -16.90 -4.45 2.84
C LEU A 164 -17.74 -4.18 1.59
N ASP A 165 -18.59 -3.14 1.65
CA ASP A 165 -19.41 -2.66 0.54
C ASP A 165 -18.67 -1.63 -0.35
N ILE A 166 -17.35 -1.79 -0.47
CA ILE A 166 -16.49 -0.98 -1.33
C ILE A 166 -15.58 -1.90 -2.14
N PRO A 167 -15.05 -1.46 -3.29
CA PRO A 167 -14.00 -2.20 -3.98
C PRO A 167 -12.77 -2.39 -3.10
N VAL A 168 -12.27 -3.62 -3.05
CA VAL A 168 -11.08 -4.02 -2.27
C VAL A 168 -10.11 -4.78 -3.19
N LEU A 169 -8.83 -4.45 -3.08
CA LEU A 169 -7.72 -5.22 -3.63
C LEU A 169 -6.81 -5.68 -2.48
N VAL A 170 -6.43 -6.94 -2.50
CA VAL A 170 -5.48 -7.53 -1.54
C VAL A 170 -4.24 -7.93 -2.31
N ILE A 171 -3.09 -7.42 -1.90
CA ILE A 171 -1.79 -7.78 -2.45
C ILE A 171 -1.00 -8.49 -1.35
N CYS A 172 -0.86 -9.80 -1.51
CA CYS A 172 -0.21 -10.67 -0.53
C CYS A 172 0.95 -11.41 -1.23
N PRO A 173 2.11 -10.75 -1.40
CA PRO A 173 3.27 -11.34 -2.04
C PRO A 173 3.85 -12.47 -1.18
N LYS A 174 4.75 -13.25 -1.78
CA LYS A 174 5.63 -14.10 -0.96
C LYS A 174 6.64 -13.20 -0.24
N THR A 175 6.77 -13.35 1.07
CA THR A 175 7.72 -12.61 1.93
C THR A 175 9.12 -12.52 1.32
N ALA A 176 9.61 -13.64 0.77
CA ALA A 176 10.95 -13.73 0.20
C ALA A 176 11.14 -13.05 -1.16
N HIS A 177 10.06 -12.60 -1.79
CA HIS A 177 10.10 -11.96 -3.11
C HIS A 177 9.81 -10.46 -3.05
N GLY A 178 9.03 -10.00 -2.07
CA GLY A 178 8.52 -8.64 -2.10
C GLY A 178 7.42 -8.44 -3.15
N LEU A 179 7.05 -7.19 -3.40
CA LEU A 179 6.15 -6.83 -4.50
C LEU A 179 6.75 -7.21 -5.86
N THR A 180 5.94 -7.83 -6.70
CA THR A 180 6.30 -8.18 -8.08
C THR A 180 5.78 -7.12 -9.06
N ARG A 181 6.25 -7.19 -10.29
CA ARG A 181 5.75 -6.34 -11.38
C ARG A 181 4.26 -6.56 -11.64
N ASP A 182 3.78 -7.79 -11.51
CA ASP A 182 2.37 -8.13 -11.70
C ASP A 182 1.51 -7.51 -10.59
N HIS A 183 1.96 -7.53 -9.33
CA HIS A 183 1.25 -6.84 -8.24
C HIS A 183 1.11 -5.34 -8.51
N MET A 184 2.17 -4.68 -8.99
CA MET A 184 2.09 -3.26 -9.35
C MET A 184 1.09 -3.00 -10.48
N ALA A 185 1.07 -3.86 -11.50
CA ALA A 185 0.10 -3.77 -12.59
C ALA A 185 -1.35 -3.95 -12.10
N GLU A 186 -1.58 -4.85 -11.14
CA GLU A 186 -2.90 -5.02 -10.50
C GLU A 186 -3.33 -3.77 -9.73
N ILE A 187 -2.42 -3.17 -8.94
CA ILE A 187 -2.70 -1.93 -8.19
C ILE A 187 -3.03 -0.79 -9.16
N GLU A 188 -2.22 -0.58 -10.19
CA GLU A 188 -2.44 0.45 -11.21
C GLU A 188 -3.79 0.26 -11.92
N ALA A 189 -4.12 -0.97 -12.31
CA ALA A 189 -5.41 -1.28 -12.93
C ALA A 189 -6.59 -1.02 -11.98
N PHE A 190 -6.42 -1.32 -10.69
CA PHE A 190 -7.45 -1.12 -9.67
C PHE A 190 -7.70 0.35 -9.35
N ILE A 191 -6.64 1.17 -9.28
CA ILE A 191 -6.76 2.64 -9.16
C ILE A 191 -7.55 3.17 -10.36
N GLY A 192 -7.19 2.73 -11.57
CA GLY A 192 -7.82 3.10 -12.84
C GLY A 192 -6.95 4.06 -13.64
N LYS A 193 -7.09 4.03 -14.97
CA LYS A 193 -6.37 4.95 -15.87
C LYS A 193 -6.86 6.39 -15.68
N GLN A 194 -5.93 7.34 -15.75
CA GLN A 194 -6.23 8.77 -15.93
C GLN A 194 -6.91 9.03 -17.28
#